data_AF-A0A6A5UEI0-F1
#
_entry.id   AF-A0A6A5UEI0-F1
#
_cell.length_a   1.000
_cell.length_b   1.000
_cell.length_c   1.000
_cell.angle_alpha   90.00
_cell.angle_beta   90.00
_cell.angle_gamma   90.00
#
_symmetry.space_group_name_H-M   'P 1'
#
loop_
_entity.id
_entity.type
_entity.pdbx_description
1 polymer ?
#
loop_
_entity_poly.entity_id
_entity_poly.type
_entity_poly.pdbx_seq_one_letter_code
_entity_poly.pdbx_strand_id
1 'polypeptide(L)'
;IYCYSYRIALLKDLSKLYFVCYHCYKHKYIDTSVRIYETTLLTSLAQRHLELPKRGHGYSKRSSRARAAPPYLIITSGVSVSQEVSNSLRNFNQQRFRLAIVGWLAENNHLLREVETPSFQNLLRAANLEAELATFRSHTSVAAFLLRLYANLQPQVQSKLSCALSKVHISFNG
;
A
#
# COMPACT_ATOMS: atom_id res chain seq x y z
N ILE A 1 1.96 -14.94 2.25
CA ILE A 1 1.98 -15.69 3.53
C ILE A 1 1.58 -14.83 4.74
N TYR A 2 2.11 -13.60 4.91
CA TYR A 2 1.91 -12.84 6.16
C TYR A 2 0.50 -12.31 6.44
N CYS A 3 -0.39 -12.28 5.45
CA CYS A 3 -1.81 -11.98 5.67
C CYS A 3 -2.51 -13.02 6.57
N TYR A 4 -1.90 -14.19 6.78
CA TYR A 4 -2.45 -15.30 7.54
C TYR A 4 -1.57 -15.71 8.73
N SER A 5 -0.65 -14.84 9.17
CA SER A 5 0.34 -15.17 10.20
C SER A 5 0.95 -13.98 10.92
N TYR A 6 1.47 -14.20 12.13
CA TYR A 6 2.34 -13.25 12.80
C TYR A 6 3.73 -13.29 12.17
N ARG A 7 4.28 -12.12 11.86
CA ARG A 7 5.70 -11.93 11.52
C ARG A 7 6.43 -11.57 12.81
N ILE A 8 7.41 -12.38 13.19
CA ILE A 8 8.13 -12.24 14.45
C ILE A 8 9.62 -12.12 14.12
N ALA A 9 10.35 -11.28 14.85
CA ALA A 9 11.80 -11.21 14.78
C ALA A 9 12.40 -11.68 16.10
N LEU A 10 13.61 -12.25 16.05
CA LEU A 10 14.32 -12.61 17.27
C LEU A 10 14.88 -11.33 17.91
N LEU A 11 14.62 -11.10 19.20
CA LEU A 11 15.17 -9.92 19.90
C LEU A 11 16.70 -9.85 19.88
N LYS A 12 17.37 -11.01 19.85
CA LYS A 12 18.85 -11.09 19.75
C LYS A 12 19.38 -10.80 18.35
N ASP A 13 18.54 -10.93 17.32
CA ASP A 13 18.92 -10.74 15.92
C ASP A 13 17.68 -10.34 15.10
N LEU A 14 17.51 -9.03 14.92
CA LEU A 14 16.37 -8.45 14.23
C LEU A 14 16.34 -8.75 12.73
N SER A 15 17.44 -9.26 12.16
CA SER A 15 17.51 -9.66 10.75
C SER A 15 16.80 -10.99 10.51
N LYS A 16 16.67 -11.84 11.53
CA LYS A 16 16.00 -13.14 11.42
C LYS A 16 14.51 -13.01 11.62
N LEU A 17 13.78 -13.37 10.58
CA LEU A 17 12.32 -13.28 10.54
C LEU A 17 11.71 -14.67 10.63
N TYR A 18 10.65 -14.77 11.39
CA TYR A 18 9.89 -15.99 11.60
C TYR A 18 8.42 -15.77 11.28
N PHE A 19 7.79 -16.86 10.86
CA PHE A 19 6.38 -16.95 10.54
C PHE A 19 5.68 -17.87 11.54
N VAL A 20 4.55 -17.39 12.06
CA VAL A 20 3.66 -18.15 12.92
C VAL A 20 2.22 -18.03 12.43
N CYS A 21 1.62 -19.12 11.98
CA CYS A 21 0.25 -19.14 11.47
C CYS A 21 -0.78 -18.70 12.53
N TYR A 22 -1.68 -17.78 12.16
CA TYR A 22 -2.71 -17.25 13.06
C TYR A 22 -3.62 -18.34 13.62
N HIS A 23 -4.06 -19.24 12.74
CA HIS A 23 -4.99 -20.31 13.11
C HIS A 23 -4.32 -21.32 14.05
N CYS A 24 -3.08 -21.73 13.76
CA CYS A 24 -2.32 -22.62 14.64
C CYS A 24 -2.05 -22.00 16.02
N TYR A 25 -1.71 -20.71 16.06
CA TYR A 25 -1.47 -19.99 17.31
C TYR A 25 -2.74 -19.87 18.15
N LYS A 26 -3.85 -19.42 17.57
CA LYS A 26 -5.12 -19.20 18.28
C LYS A 26 -5.69 -20.48 18.87
N HIS A 27 -5.51 -21.61 18.18
CA HIS A 27 -6.03 -22.91 18.61
C HIS A 27 -5.01 -23.75 19.40
N LYS A 28 -3.89 -23.15 19.83
CA LYS A 28 -2.83 -23.80 20.62
C LYS A 28 -2.31 -25.11 20.01
N TYR A 29 -2.35 -25.25 18.69
CA TYR A 29 -1.77 -26.40 17.99
C TYR A 29 -0.23 -26.38 17.97
N ILE A 30 0.38 -25.35 18.58
CA ILE A 30 1.83 -25.17 18.65
C ILE A 30 2.49 -26.25 19.52
N ASP A 31 1.79 -26.76 20.54
CA ASP A 31 2.35 -27.71 21.51
C ASP A 31 2.46 -29.16 21.00
N THR A 32 1.72 -29.53 19.94
CA THR A 32 1.61 -30.93 19.48
C THR A 32 2.13 -31.16 18.07
N SER A 33 3.16 -30.39 17.68
CA SER A 33 3.83 -30.37 16.37
C SER A 33 3.19 -29.43 15.34
N VAL A 34 3.72 -28.20 15.26
CA VAL A 34 4.21 -27.52 14.02
C VAL A 34 4.61 -26.07 14.37
N ARG A 35 5.93 -25.85 14.48
CA ARG A 35 6.84 -25.15 13.55
C ARG A 35 6.58 -23.66 13.40
N ILE A 36 7.27 -22.89 14.24
CA ILE A 36 7.74 -21.56 13.88
C ILE A 36 8.65 -21.75 12.65
N TYR A 37 8.36 -21.07 11.55
CA TYR A 37 9.14 -21.20 10.32
C TYR A 37 10.05 -20.00 10.18
N GLU A 38 11.37 -20.21 10.08
CA GLU A 38 12.26 -19.13 9.67
C GLU A 38 11.96 -18.76 8.21
N THR A 39 11.71 -17.48 7.99
CA THR A 39 11.31 -16.90 6.70
C THR A 39 12.21 -15.75 6.28
N THR A 40 13.40 -15.65 6.87
CA THR A 40 14.44 -14.65 6.56
C THR A 40 14.80 -14.64 5.09
N LEU A 41 15.05 -15.82 4.51
CA LEU A 41 15.50 -15.96 3.12
C LEU A 41 14.45 -16.63 2.22
N LEU A 42 13.66 -17.55 2.75
CA LEU A 42 12.69 -18.33 1.98
C LEU A 42 11.37 -18.48 2.73
N THR A 43 10.27 -18.27 2.01
CA THR A 43 8.91 -18.36 2.55
C THR A 43 8.20 -19.66 2.17
N SER A 44 8.89 -20.55 1.45
CA SER A 44 8.34 -21.77 0.86
C SER A 44 7.80 -22.75 1.91
N LEU A 45 8.48 -22.91 3.06
CA LEU A 45 8.03 -23.80 4.13
C LEU A 45 6.76 -23.29 4.82
N ALA A 46 6.69 -21.98 5.06
CA ALA A 46 5.50 -21.31 5.60
C ALA A 46 4.32 -21.36 4.59
N GLN A 47 4.61 -21.20 3.30
CA GLN A 47 3.61 -21.35 2.24
C GLN A 47 3.09 -22.79 2.20
N ARG A 48 3.97 -23.80 2.17
CA ARG A 48 3.58 -25.22 2.17
C ARG A 48 2.72 -25.60 3.38
N HIS A 49 2.98 -24.97 4.53
CA HIS A 49 2.15 -25.14 5.71
C HIS A 49 0.72 -24.59 5.52
N LEU A 50 0.58 -23.39 4.94
CA LEU A 50 -0.71 -22.78 4.62
C LEU A 50 -1.50 -23.56 3.56
N GLU A 51 -0.81 -24.31 2.71
CA GLU A 51 -1.39 -25.13 1.65
C GLU A 51 -1.93 -26.48 2.14
N LEU A 52 -1.63 -26.88 3.39
CA LEU A 52 -2.13 -28.15 3.94
C LEU A 52 -3.66 -28.16 3.94
N PRO A 53 -4.30 -29.29 3.58
CA PRO A 53 -5.76 -29.44 3.60
C PRO A 53 -6.26 -29.67 5.04
N LYS A 54 -5.98 -28.73 5.93
CA LYS A 54 -6.40 -28.72 7.33
C LYS A 54 -7.37 -27.57 7.56
N ARG A 55 -8.24 -27.70 8.57
CA ARG A 55 -9.13 -26.60 8.98
C ARG A 55 -8.30 -25.34 9.26
N GLY A 56 -8.75 -24.19 8.73
CA GLY A 56 -8.02 -22.92 8.80
C GLY A 56 -6.83 -22.76 7.84
N HIS A 57 -6.57 -23.76 6.99
CA HIS A 57 -5.54 -23.81 5.96
C HIS A 57 -6.19 -24.14 4.60
N GLY A 58 -5.40 -24.43 3.57
CA GLY A 58 -5.87 -24.67 2.20
C GLY A 58 -5.67 -23.48 1.28
N TYR A 59 -4.73 -22.59 1.61
CA TYR A 59 -4.31 -21.47 0.76
C TYR A 59 -3.37 -21.96 -0.35
N SER A 60 -3.85 -22.90 -1.16
CA SER A 60 -3.16 -23.31 -2.38
C SER A 60 -3.01 -22.11 -3.29
N LYS A 61 -1.85 -21.99 -3.95
CA LYS A 61 -1.73 -21.14 -5.13
C LYS A 61 -2.75 -21.64 -6.16
N ARG A 62 -3.96 -21.08 -6.13
CA ARG A 62 -4.75 -20.92 -7.36
C ARG A 62 -3.78 -20.37 -8.39
N SER A 63 -3.57 -21.14 -9.45
CA SER A 63 -2.93 -20.80 -10.71
C SER A 63 -2.54 -19.33 -10.79
N SER A 64 -1.22 -19.08 -10.80
CA SER A 64 -0.58 -17.81 -11.19
C SER A 64 -1.56 -16.66 -11.42
N ARG A 65 -1.92 -15.92 -10.36
CA ARG A 65 -2.00 -14.48 -10.57
C ARG A 65 -0.59 -14.10 -10.97
N ALA A 66 -0.37 -13.95 -12.27
CA ALA A 66 0.81 -13.30 -12.80
C ALA A 66 1.08 -12.13 -11.86
N ARG A 67 2.30 -12.03 -11.32
CA ARG A 67 2.73 -10.75 -10.78
C ARG A 67 2.47 -9.79 -11.91
N ALA A 68 1.51 -8.88 -11.71
CA ALA A 68 1.32 -7.79 -12.63
C ALA A 68 2.72 -7.22 -12.81
N ALA A 69 3.25 -7.34 -14.03
CA ALA A 69 4.49 -6.68 -14.37
C ALA A 69 4.28 -5.22 -13.95
N PRO A 70 5.24 -4.61 -13.25
CA PRO A 70 5.07 -3.23 -12.84
C PRO A 70 4.70 -2.43 -14.11
N PRO A 71 3.68 -1.55 -14.06
CA PRO A 71 2.98 -1.03 -15.24
C PRO A 71 3.89 -0.47 -16.36
N TYR A 72 5.09 -0.02 -16.01
CA TYR A 72 6.09 0.48 -16.96
C TYR A 72 6.65 -0.58 -17.93
N LEU A 73 6.66 -1.88 -17.58
CA LEU A 73 7.09 -2.96 -18.49
C LEU A 73 6.01 -3.36 -19.51
N ILE A 74 4.75 -3.00 -19.25
CA ILE A 74 3.59 -3.33 -20.09
C ILE A 74 3.42 -2.31 -21.22
N ILE A 75 3.84 -1.06 -21.01
CA ILE A 75 3.63 0.04 -21.96
C ILE A 75 4.67 0.02 -23.10
N THR A 76 5.85 -0.58 -22.90
CA THR A 76 6.94 -0.59 -23.89
C THR A 76 6.90 -1.76 -24.87
N SER A 77 6.09 -2.78 -24.62
CA SER A 77 5.98 -3.96 -25.49
C SER A 77 4.52 -4.08 -25.94
N GLY A 78 4.25 -3.72 -27.20
CA GLY A 78 2.92 -3.63 -27.81
C GLY A 78 2.15 -4.95 -27.88
N VAL A 79 1.76 -5.47 -26.72
CA VAL A 79 0.96 -6.67 -26.55
C VAL A 79 -0.48 -6.25 -26.33
N SER A 80 -1.39 -6.86 -27.10
CA SER A 80 -2.83 -6.67 -26.99
C SER A 80 -3.33 -7.02 -25.59
N VAL A 81 -3.88 -6.03 -24.91
CA VAL A 81 -4.40 -6.12 -23.53
C VAL A 81 -5.82 -6.70 -23.54
N SER A 82 -6.14 -7.62 -22.62
CA SER A 82 -7.50 -8.10 -22.39
C SER A 82 -8.47 -6.95 -22.08
N GLN A 83 -9.70 -7.03 -22.61
CA GLN A 83 -10.76 -6.04 -22.42
C GLN A 83 -11.03 -5.74 -20.93
N GLU A 84 -10.86 -6.72 -20.04
CA GLU A 84 -11.04 -6.56 -18.59
C GLU A 84 -9.98 -5.63 -17.98
N VAL A 85 -8.73 -5.76 -18.42
CA VAL A 85 -7.63 -4.89 -18.00
C VAL A 85 -7.80 -3.49 -18.61
N SER A 86 -8.24 -3.41 -19.87
CA SER A 86 -8.64 -2.15 -20.52
C SER A 86 -9.76 -1.44 -19.74
N ASN A 87 -10.78 -2.17 -19.30
CA ASN A 87 -11.89 -1.63 -18.52
C ASN A 87 -11.46 -1.17 -17.11
N SER A 88 -10.50 -1.87 -16.48
CA SER A 88 -9.95 -1.47 -15.18
C SER A 88 -9.03 -0.24 -15.26
N LEU A 89 -8.33 -0.06 -16.40
CA LEU A 89 -7.52 1.12 -16.70
C LEU A 89 -8.38 2.33 -17.14
N ARG A 90 -9.60 2.10 -17.62
CA ARG A 90 -10.50 3.12 -18.18
C ARG A 90 -11.11 4.09 -17.15
N ASN A 91 -11.10 3.74 -15.86
CA ASN A 91 -11.75 4.56 -14.82
C ASN A 91 -10.71 5.41 -14.08
N PHE A 92 -10.06 6.34 -14.79
CA PHE A 92 -9.18 7.30 -14.15
C PHE A 92 -9.96 8.18 -13.16
N ASN A 93 -9.62 8.06 -11.88
CA ASN A 93 -10.22 8.86 -10.82
C ASN A 93 -9.35 10.08 -10.52
N GLN A 94 -9.74 11.22 -11.09
CA GLN A 94 -9.05 12.50 -10.94
C GLN A 94 -8.86 12.92 -9.47
N GLN A 95 -9.84 12.69 -8.60
CA GLN A 95 -9.74 13.08 -7.19
C GLN A 95 -8.73 12.21 -6.45
N ARG A 96 -8.77 10.89 -6.67
CA ARG A 96 -7.79 9.96 -6.09
C ARG A 96 -6.38 10.26 -6.57
N PHE A 97 -6.23 10.61 -7.84
CA PHE A 97 -4.95 11.01 -8.42
C PHE A 97 -4.41 12.30 -7.77
N ARG A 98 -5.25 13.33 -7.61
CA ARG A 98 -4.88 14.58 -6.92
C ARG A 98 -4.49 14.37 -5.46
N LEU A 99 -5.20 13.50 -4.74
CA LEU A 99 -4.84 13.12 -3.37
C LEU A 99 -3.48 12.41 -3.32
N ALA A 100 -3.17 11.54 -4.29
CA ALA A 100 -1.88 10.87 -4.38
C ALA A 100 -0.72 11.85 -4.60
N ILE A 101 -0.89 12.86 -5.46
CA ILE A 101 0.13 13.92 -5.65
C ILE A 101 0.36 14.67 -4.34
N VAL A 102 -0.71 15.07 -3.64
CA VAL A 102 -0.59 15.80 -2.38
C VAL A 102 0.07 14.95 -1.29
N GLY A 103 -0.28 13.66 -1.21
CA GLY A 103 0.38 12.71 -0.31
C GLY A 103 1.87 12.57 -0.60
N TRP A 104 2.24 12.37 -1.86
CA TRP A 104 3.64 12.32 -2.28
C TRP A 104 4.40 13.60 -1.92
N LEU A 105 3.80 14.78 -2.14
CA LEU A 105 4.42 16.06 -1.77
C LEU A 105 4.68 16.15 -0.25
N ALA A 106 3.69 15.75 0.56
CA ALA A 106 3.77 15.83 2.01
C ALA A 106 4.74 14.81 2.60
N GLU A 107 4.71 13.56 2.14
CA GLU A 107 5.56 12.46 2.65
C GLU A 107 7.04 12.71 2.42
N ASN A 108 7.40 13.41 1.34
CA ASN A 108 8.79 13.65 0.97
C ASN A 108 9.23 15.11 1.19
N ASN A 109 8.37 15.93 1.79
CA ASN A 109 8.61 17.36 2.03
C ASN A 109 9.01 18.13 0.74
N HIS A 110 8.33 17.82 -0.36
CA HIS A 110 8.56 18.48 -1.64
C HIS A 110 7.96 19.88 -1.68
N LEU A 111 8.59 20.77 -2.45
CA LEU A 111 8.04 22.09 -2.71
C LEU A 111 6.75 21.95 -3.53
N LEU A 112 5.72 22.74 -3.21
CA LEU A 112 4.47 22.72 -3.99
C LEU A 112 4.69 23.08 -5.47
N ARG A 113 5.75 23.83 -5.78
CA ARG A 113 6.14 24.20 -7.16
C ARG A 113 6.65 23.01 -7.96
N GLU A 114 6.96 21.88 -7.34
CA GLU A 114 7.50 20.70 -8.02
C GLU A 114 6.51 20.14 -9.07
N VAL A 115 5.21 20.31 -8.84
CA VAL A 115 4.16 19.95 -9.82
C VAL A 115 4.23 20.77 -11.11
N GLU A 116 4.84 21.97 -11.08
CA GLU A 116 4.98 22.83 -12.25
C GLU A 116 6.23 22.50 -13.08
N THR A 117 7.13 21.66 -12.53
CA THR A 117 8.40 21.41 -13.18
C THR A 117 8.20 20.66 -14.50
N PRO A 118 8.95 21.01 -15.57
CA PRO A 118 8.87 20.31 -16.84
C PRO A 118 9.14 18.81 -16.71
N SER A 119 10.08 18.42 -15.83
CA SER A 119 10.41 17.01 -15.58
C SER A 119 9.22 16.22 -15.04
N PHE A 120 8.48 16.78 -14.08
CA PHE A 120 7.28 16.16 -13.52
C PHE A 120 6.16 16.07 -14.56
N GLN A 121 5.92 17.15 -15.32
CA GLN A 121 4.91 17.16 -16.38
C GLN A 121 5.23 16.18 -17.51
N ASN A 122 6.51 16.07 -17.90
CA ASN A 122 6.96 15.10 -18.89
C ASN A 122 6.78 13.65 -18.40
N LEU A 123 7.04 13.39 -17.12
CA LEU A 123 6.79 12.08 -16.51
C LEU A 123 5.30 11.72 -16.59
N LEU A 124 4.42 12.66 -16.25
CA LEU A 124 2.96 12.42 -16.34
C LEU A 124 2.50 12.21 -17.77
N ARG A 125 2.98 13.03 -18.71
CA ARG A 125 2.66 12.89 -20.14
C ARG A 125 3.08 11.51 -20.68
N ALA A 126 4.26 11.03 -20.28
CA ALA A 126 4.74 9.71 -20.67
C ALA A 126 3.93 8.56 -20.04
N ALA A 127 3.36 8.77 -18.86
CA ALA A 127 2.63 7.75 -18.12
C ALA A 127 1.15 7.66 -18.52
N ASN A 128 0.44 8.80 -18.54
CA ASN A 128 -1.00 8.86 -18.85
C ASN A 128 -1.43 10.31 -19.17
N LEU A 129 -2.00 10.53 -20.36
CA LEU A 129 -2.52 11.83 -20.79
C LEU A 129 -3.63 12.36 -19.87
N GLU A 130 -4.51 11.49 -19.36
CA GLU A 130 -5.57 11.88 -18.42
C GLU A 130 -5.00 12.38 -17.09
N ALA A 131 -3.86 11.83 -16.67
CA ALA A 131 -3.14 12.27 -15.48
C ALA A 131 -2.49 13.65 -15.68
N GLU A 132 -1.90 13.90 -16.85
CA GLU A 132 -1.37 15.23 -17.21
C GLU A 132 -2.49 16.29 -17.19
N LEU A 133 -3.65 15.98 -17.78
CA LEU A 133 -4.80 16.90 -17.80
C LEU A 133 -5.38 17.16 -16.40
N ALA A 134 -5.35 16.15 -15.55
CA ALA A 134 -5.91 16.19 -14.21
C ALA A 134 -5.01 16.83 -13.15
N THR A 135 -3.71 16.91 -13.42
CA THR A 135 -2.69 17.48 -12.54
C THR A 135 -2.94 18.96 -12.22
N PHE A 136 -2.38 19.39 -11.09
CA PHE A 136 -2.40 20.78 -10.65
C PHE A 136 -1.63 21.67 -11.62
N ARG A 137 -2.24 22.77 -12.07
CA ARG A 137 -1.63 23.72 -13.00
C ARG A 137 -0.61 24.63 -12.33
N SER A 138 -0.71 24.77 -11.01
CA SER A 138 0.17 25.62 -10.22
C SER A 138 0.24 25.19 -8.76
N HIS A 139 1.31 25.58 -8.06
CA HIS A 139 1.45 25.48 -6.61
C HIS A 139 0.31 26.15 -5.85
N THR A 140 -0.24 27.26 -6.38
CA THR A 140 -1.42 27.93 -5.82
C THR A 140 -2.66 27.04 -5.87
N SER A 141 -2.85 26.28 -6.95
CA SER A 141 -3.95 25.32 -7.06
C SER A 141 -3.80 24.13 -6.10
N VAL A 142 -2.56 23.71 -5.82
CA VAL A 142 -2.26 22.70 -4.79
C VAL A 142 -2.59 23.25 -3.41
N ALA A 143 -2.14 24.46 -3.09
CA ALA A 143 -2.41 25.11 -1.80
C ALA A 143 -3.92 25.28 -1.55
N ALA A 144 -4.68 25.75 -2.55
CA ALA A 144 -6.13 25.88 -2.45
C ALA A 144 -6.84 24.52 -2.28
N PHE A 145 -6.31 23.45 -2.88
CA PHE A 145 -6.83 22.10 -2.67
C PHE A 145 -6.54 21.59 -1.25
N LEU A 146 -5.31 21.79 -0.76
CA LEU A 146 -4.89 21.46 0.60
C LEU A 146 -5.75 22.16 1.67
N LEU A 147 -5.98 23.47 1.51
CA LEU A 147 -6.82 24.23 2.43
C LEU A 147 -8.27 23.71 2.48
N ARG A 148 -8.85 23.35 1.31
CA ARG A 148 -10.18 22.73 1.26
C ARG A 148 -10.19 21.34 1.89
N LEU A 149 -9.17 20.53 1.65
CA LEU A 149 -9.03 19.21 2.26
C LEU A 149 -8.94 19.34 3.79
N TYR A 150 -8.12 20.25 4.27
CA TYR A 150 -7.98 20.55 5.70
C TYR A 150 -9.32 20.99 6.30
N ALA A 151 -10.01 21.96 5.69
CA ALA A 151 -11.31 22.44 6.17
C ALA A 151 -12.37 21.32 6.23
N ASN A 152 -12.34 20.37 5.28
CA ASN A 152 -13.23 19.21 5.27
C ASN A 152 -12.89 18.16 6.34
N LEU A 153 -11.60 17.98 6.64
CA LEU A 153 -11.12 16.97 7.60
C LEU A 153 -11.15 17.48 9.05
N GLN A 154 -10.93 18.78 9.26
CA GLN A 154 -10.88 19.41 10.57
C GLN A 154 -12.07 19.06 11.47
N PRO A 155 -13.35 19.21 11.06
CA PRO A 155 -14.48 18.88 11.93
C PRO A 155 -14.55 17.38 12.27
N GLN A 156 -14.14 16.52 11.33
CA GLN A 156 -14.13 15.07 11.54
C GLN A 156 -13.06 14.65 12.53
N VAL A 157 -11.86 15.24 12.42
CA VAL A 157 -10.76 15.02 13.36
C VAL A 157 -11.15 15.54 14.74
N GLN A 158 -11.73 16.75 14.83
CA GLN A 158 -12.18 17.32 16.09
C GLN A 158 -13.23 16.44 16.78
N SER A 159 -14.21 15.94 16.04
CA SER A 159 -15.22 15.01 16.57
C SER A 159 -14.61 13.69 17.05
N LYS A 160 -13.66 13.11 16.30
CA LYS A 160 -12.97 11.88 16.73
C LYS A 160 -12.13 12.10 17.97
N LEU A 161 -11.48 13.25 18.08
CA LEU A 161 -10.68 13.62 19.25
C LEU A 161 -11.55 13.92 20.48
N SER A 162 -12.71 14.54 20.30
CA SER A 162 -13.64 14.82 21.42
C SER A 162 -14.26 13.56 22.02
N CYS A 163 -14.41 12.50 21.21
CA CYS A 163 -14.86 11.18 21.66
C CYS A 163 -13.72 10.25 22.10
N ALA A 164 -12.45 10.71 22.12
CA ALA A 164 -11.33 9.87 22.50
C ALA A 164 -11.35 9.56 24.01
N LEU A 165 -11.27 8.27 24.35
CA LEU A 165 -11.29 7.80 25.75
C LEU A 165 -9.99 8.11 26.51
N SER A 166 -8.88 8.33 25.80
CA SER A 166 -7.55 8.58 26.38
C SER A 166 -7.12 10.04 26.18
N LYS A 167 -6.29 10.56 27.10
CA LYS A 167 -5.64 11.85 26.94
C LYS A 167 -4.82 11.88 25.65
N VAL A 168 -5.00 12.91 24.84
CA VAL A 168 -4.22 13.14 23.61
C VAL A 168 -2.82 13.60 24.03
N HIS A 169 -1.80 12.80 23.73
CA HIS A 169 -0.41 13.18 23.94
C HIS A 169 0.10 13.96 22.73
N ILE A 170 0.47 15.23 22.94
CA ILE A 170 1.06 16.10 21.92
C ILE A 170 2.57 16.12 22.18
N SER A 171 3.36 15.71 21.19
CA SER A 171 4.82 15.83 21.20
C SER A 171 5.24 17.01 20.33
N PHE A 172 6.16 17.82 20.84
CA PHE A 172 6.81 18.89 20.07
C PHE A 172 8.13 18.37 19.53
N ASN A 173 8.32 18.47 18.22
CA ASN A 173 9.62 18.25 17.60
C ASN A 173 10.31 19.62 17.56
N GLY A 174 11.35 19.78 18.37
CA GLY A 174 12.25 20.95 18.35
C GLY A 174 13.40 20.76 17.38
#